data_AF-A0ABD0P3Q5-F1
#
_entry.id   AF-A0ABD0P3Q5-F1
#
_cell.length_a   1.000
_cell.length_b   1.000
_cell.length_c   1.000
_cell.angle_alpha   90.00
_cell.angle_beta   90.00
_cell.angle_gamma   90.00
#
_symmetry.space_group_name_H-M   'P 1'
#
loop_
_entity.id
_entity.type
_entity.pdbx_description
1 polymer ?
#
loop_
_entity_poly.entity_id
_entity_poly.type
_entity_poly.pdbx_seq_one_letter_code
_entity_poly.pdbx_strand_id
1 'polypeptide(L)' 'ISHLVLDEIHERSLQSDVLLTIVKDLLTARDDLKVVLMSATLNAEKFSKYF' A
#
# COMPACT_ATOMS: atom_id res chain seq x y z
N ILE A 1 -11.63 -1.26 11.38
CA ILE A 1 -10.34 -1.68 10.79
C ILE A 1 -9.30 -0.68 11.25
N SER A 2 -8.28 -1.10 11.98
CA SER A 2 -7.18 -0.25 12.44
C SER A 2 -5.91 -0.42 11.61
N HIS A 3 -5.74 -1.58 10.98
CA HIS A 3 -4.58 -1.90 10.16
C HIS A 3 -5.05 -2.52 8.84
N LEU A 4 -4.46 -2.07 7.73
CA LEU A 4 -4.62 -2.64 6.41
C LEU A 4 -3.29 -3.26 5.98
N VAL A 5 -3.30 -4.54 5.63
CA VAL A 5 -2.11 -5.25 5.15
C VAL A 5 -2.32 -5.60 3.69
N LEU A 6 -1.41 -5.13 2.83
CA LEU A 6 -1.40 -5.45 1.40
C LEU A 6 -0.24 -6.40 1.15
N ASP A 7 -0.58 -7.65 0.81
CA ASP A 7 0.39 -8.69 0.51
C ASP A 7 0.64 -8.80 -0.99
N GLU A 8 1.79 -9.37 -1.36
CA GLU A 8 2.20 -9.64 -2.73
C GLU A 8 2.05 -8.45 -3.70
N ILE A 9 2.29 -7.23 -3.20
CA ILE A 9 2.24 -6.00 -4.01
C ILE A 9 3.19 -6.03 -5.22
N HIS A 10 4.14 -6.96 -5.20
CA HIS A 10 5.11 -7.19 -6.25
C HIS A 10 4.49 -7.72 -7.56
N GLU A 11 3.31 -8.34 -7.51
CA GLU A 11 2.61 -8.83 -8.72
C GLU A 11 2.04 -7.69 -9.58
N ARG A 12 1.97 -6.46 -9.05
CA ARG A 12 1.54 -5.26 -9.79
C ARG A 12 0.20 -5.44 -10.51
N SER A 13 -0.76 -6.07 -9.84
CA SER A 13 -2.12 -6.19 -10.36
C SER A 13 -2.78 -4.80 -10.48
N LEU A 14 -3.66 -4.64 -11.47
CA LEU A 14 -4.43 -3.38 -11.65
C LEU A 14 -5.21 -3.01 -10.39
N GLN A 15 -5.75 -4.03 -9.71
CA GLN A 15 -6.54 -3.85 -8.49
C GLN A 15 -5.67 -3.32 -7.35
N SER A 16 -4.47 -3.86 -7.17
CA SER A 16 -3.51 -3.41 -6.16
C SER A 16 -3.05 -1.98 -6.41
N ASP A 17 -2.74 -1.61 -7.66
CA ASP A 17 -2.29 -0.26 -8.01
C ASP A 17 -3.38 0.80 -7.75
N VAL A 18 -4.65 0.49 -8.08
CA VAL A 18 -5.79 1.36 -7.76
C VAL A 18 -6.00 1.46 -6.25
N LEU A 19 -5.92 0.33 -5.54
CA LEU A 19 -6.08 0.29 -4.08
C LEU A 19 -5.01 1.12 -3.37
N LEU A 20 -3.75 1.05 -3.80
CA LEU A 20 -2.66 1.85 -3.23
C LEU A 20 -2.92 3.35 -3.37
N THR A 21 -3.49 3.77 -4.51
CA THR A 21 -3.86 5.18 -4.74
C THR A 21 -4.96 5.63 -3.77
N ILE A 22 -6.03 4.84 -3.65
CA ILE A 22 -7.15 5.15 -2.73
C ILE A 22 -6.68 5.16 -1.28
N VAL A 23 -5.85 4.19 -0.88
CA VAL A 23 -5.32 4.09 0.49
C VAL A 23 -4.42 5.26 0.81
N LYS A 24 -3.60 5.73 -0.14
CA LYS A 24 -2.79 6.93 0.04
C LYS A 24 -3.64 8.16 0.34
N ASP A 25 -4.72 8.36 -0.42
CA ASP A 25 -5.65 9.46 -0.16
C ASP A 25 -6.35 9.27 1.20
N LEU A 26 -6.74 8.04 1.55
CA LEU A 26 -7.39 7.73 2.82
C LEU A 26 -6.48 7.99 4.02
N LEU A 27 -5.17 7.73 3.91
CA LEU A 27 -4.19 8.01 4.96
C LEU A 27 -4.10 9.52 5.30
N THR A 28 -4.38 10.40 4.33
CA THR A 28 -4.41 11.85 4.59
C THR A 28 -5.63 12.30 5.39
N ALA A 29 -6.71 11.51 5.38
CA ALA A 29 -7.95 11.81 6.09
C ALA A 29 -8.13 10.98 7.37
N ARG A 30 -7.31 9.93 7.56
CA ARG A 30 -7.40 8.97 8.67
C ARG A 30 -6.05 8.68 9.30
N ASP A 31 -5.74 9.47 10.31
CA ASP A 31 -4.52 9.37 11.12
C ASP A 31 -4.47 8.08 11.95
N ASP A 32 -5.62 7.43 12.18
CA ASP A 32 -5.75 6.21 12.96
C ASP A 32 -5.49 4.93 12.15
N LEU A 33 -5.43 5.04 10.83
CA LEU A 33 -5.23 3.93 9.92
C LEU A 33 -3.74 3.65 9.70
N LYS A 34 -3.30 2.42 10.00
CA LYS A 34 -1.94 1.96 9.67
C LYS A 34 -1.97 1.06 8.45
N VAL A 35 -1.02 1.25 7.53
CA VAL A 35 -0.90 0.46 6.31
C VAL A 35 0.43 -0.28 6.32
N VAL A 36 0.41 -1.59 6.06
CA VAL A 36 1.59 -2.45 5.96
C VAL A 36 1.62 -3.04 4.56
N LEU A 37 2.73 -2.80 3.84
CA LEU A 37 2.95 -3.31 2.50
C LEU A 37 3.95 -4.47 2.57
N MET A 38 3.57 -5.66 2.09
CA MET A 38 4.41 -6.86 2.06
C MET A 38 4.74 -7.22 0.61
N SER A 39 6.01 -7.49 0.35
CA SER A 39 6.55 -7.79 -0.97
C SER A 39 7.66 -8.81 -0.85
N ALA A 40 7.61 -9.88 -1.64
CA ALA A 40 8.69 -10.84 -1.75
C ALA A 40 9.91 -10.33 -2.56
N THR A 41 9.76 -9.24 -3.32
CA THR A 41 10.80 -8.74 -4.25
C THR A 41 11.43 -7.41 -3.81
N LEU A 42 12.65 -7.14 -4.31
CA LEU A 42 13.45 -5.94 -4.03
C LEU A 42 12.83 -4.62 -4.54
N ASN A 43 11.70 -4.67 -5.25
CA ASN A 43 10.98 -3.49 -5.71
C ASN A 43 10.26 -2.70 -4.58
N ALA A 44 10.38 -3.13 -3.32
CA ALA A 44 9.83 -2.44 -2.15
C ALA A 44 10.23 -0.95 -2.07
N GLU A 45 11.44 -0.60 -2.54
CA GLU A 45 11.91 0.79 -2.58
C GLU A 45 11.02 1.72 -3.43
N LYS A 46 10.42 1.19 -4.52
CA LYS A 46 9.51 1.98 -5.36
C LYS A 46 8.22 2.33 -4.62
N PHE A 47 7.69 1.39 -3.84
CA PHE A 47 6.50 1.62 -3.02
C PHE A 47 6.81 2.56 -1.84
N SER A 48 8.00 2.43 -1.23
CA SER A 48 8.46 3.36 -0.20
C SER A 48 8.68 4.78 -0.70
N LYS A 49 8.99 4.99 -1.99
CA LYS A 49 9.06 6.33 -2.60
C LYS A 49 7.68 6.88 -2.99
N TYR A 50 6.69 6.00 -3.16
CA TYR A 50 5.35 6.37 -3.58
C TYR A 50 4.49 6.87 -2.40
N PHE A 51 4.60 6.22 -1.24
CA PHE A 51 4.01 6.68 0.02
C PHE A 51 4.88 7.76 0.67
#